data_AF-A0A1H4UJD5-F1
#
_entry.id   AF-A0A1H4UJD5-F1
#
_cell.length_a   1.000
_cell.length_b   1.000
_cell.length_c   1.000
_cell.angle_alpha   90.00
_cell.angle_beta   90.00
_cell.angle_gamma   90.00
#
_symmetry.space_group_name_H-M   'P 1'
#
loop_
_entity.id
_entity.type
_entity.pdbx_description
1 polymer ?
#
loop_
_entity_poly.entity_id
_entity_poly.type
_entity_poly.pdbx_seq_one_letter_code
_entity_poly.pdbx_strand_id
1 'polypeptide(L)'
;MTADPPLEPAPGPPARRPLLARPAVTGLAGFVAGAVLVGVPWLVLTLLAGPSGGPLTAPPTLGGLSRAQDAIAKLDKAKGQATIDRIGKSDKEDTARVSAAYGGAGAVVQQYQDDRLRRSVRLLAVRAPSPGLIAPYQDAEALGLAAPGTELVRFGDVQCLVHHDPENAGSAPDPERSSVRVCQHTGPDLTVTLQSISSEGNRDPREFAGILEEAWTILSR
;
A
#
# COMPACT_ATOMS: atom_id res chain seq x y z
N MET A 1 -5.60 88.73 -70.35
CA MET A 1 -4.79 88.68 -69.12
C MET A 1 -5.72 88.37 -67.97
N THR A 2 -5.75 87.11 -67.54
CA THR A 2 -6.00 86.64 -66.17
C THR A 2 -5.89 85.11 -66.23
N ALA A 3 -4.91 84.58 -65.52
CA ALA A 3 -4.53 83.18 -65.54
C ALA A 3 -5.52 82.33 -64.74
N ASP A 4 -5.88 81.16 -65.28
CA ASP A 4 -6.61 80.10 -64.58
C ASP A 4 -5.73 79.51 -63.47
N PRO A 5 -6.27 79.30 -62.24
CA PRO A 5 -5.61 78.51 -61.23
C PRO A 5 -5.76 77.00 -61.52
N PRO A 6 -4.70 76.19 -61.31
CA PRO A 6 -4.75 74.75 -61.55
C PRO A 6 -5.51 73.99 -60.46
N LEU A 7 -6.21 72.95 -60.91
CA LEU A 7 -7.01 71.97 -60.16
C LEU A 7 -6.30 71.39 -58.93
N GLU A 8 -7.02 71.41 -57.80
CA GLU A 8 -6.63 70.78 -56.54
C GLU A 8 -6.79 69.24 -56.63
N PRO A 9 -5.78 68.45 -56.21
CA PRO A 9 -5.84 66.99 -56.29
C PRO A 9 -6.70 66.37 -55.18
N ALA A 10 -7.38 65.29 -55.53
CA ALA A 10 -8.29 64.53 -54.66
C ALA A 10 -7.61 63.98 -53.38
N PRO A 11 -8.35 63.88 -52.25
CA PRO A 11 -7.84 63.32 -51.01
C PRO A 11 -7.56 61.82 -51.13
N GLY A 12 -6.36 61.41 -50.71
CA GLY A 12 -5.91 60.02 -50.70
C GLY A 12 -6.59 59.16 -49.61
N PRO A 13 -6.51 57.81 -49.72
CA PRO A 13 -7.18 56.88 -48.81
C PRO A 13 -6.53 56.83 -47.41
N PRO A 14 -7.30 56.49 -46.35
CA PRO A 14 -6.77 56.40 -44.99
C PRO A 14 -5.81 55.21 -44.78
N ALA A 15 -4.72 55.46 -44.05
CA ALA A 15 -3.69 54.49 -43.71
C ALA A 15 -4.22 53.37 -42.77
N ARG A 16 -3.93 52.11 -43.09
CA ARG A 16 -4.22 50.93 -42.27
C ARG A 16 -3.24 50.83 -41.09
N ARG A 17 -3.77 50.70 -39.86
CA ARG A 17 -2.97 50.40 -38.65
C ARG A 17 -2.65 48.90 -38.55
N PRO A 18 -1.46 48.50 -38.05
CA PRO A 18 -1.05 47.11 -37.97
C PRO A 18 -1.73 46.33 -36.83
N LEU A 19 -2.09 45.09 -37.15
CA LEU A 19 -2.88 44.13 -36.37
C LEU A 19 -2.07 43.34 -35.32
N LEU A 20 -1.02 43.93 -34.74
CA LEU A 20 0.00 43.22 -33.95
C LEU A 20 0.11 43.68 -32.49
N ALA A 21 -1.02 43.90 -31.82
CA ALA A 21 -1.05 44.08 -30.37
C ALA A 21 -2.38 43.60 -29.78
N ARG A 22 -2.55 42.28 -29.67
CA ARG A 22 -3.61 41.67 -28.85
C ARG A 22 -2.96 40.92 -27.68
N PRO A 23 -2.91 41.52 -26.47
CA PRO A 23 -2.21 40.96 -25.30
C PRO A 23 -2.80 39.65 -24.76
N ALA A 24 -3.96 39.22 -25.28
CA ALA A 24 -4.60 37.97 -24.90
C ALA A 24 -3.94 36.72 -25.51
N VAL A 25 -3.25 36.84 -26.65
CA VAL A 25 -2.69 35.68 -27.37
C VAL A 25 -1.33 35.26 -26.78
N THR A 26 -0.53 36.21 -26.31
CA THR A 26 0.75 35.94 -25.64
C THR A 26 0.58 35.30 -24.27
N GLY A 27 -0.47 35.65 -23.52
CA GLY A 27 -0.77 35.03 -22.22
C GLY A 27 -1.13 33.54 -22.32
N LEU A 28 -1.87 33.16 -23.37
CA LEU A 28 -2.26 31.76 -23.59
C LEU A 28 -1.07 30.89 -23.99
N ALA A 29 -0.18 31.41 -24.85
CA ALA A 29 1.04 30.70 -25.25
C ALA A 29 1.99 30.48 -24.06
N GLY A 30 2.13 31.49 -23.19
CA GLY A 30 2.91 31.36 -21.95
C GLY A 30 2.32 30.35 -20.97
N PHE A 31 1.00 30.29 -20.83
CA PHE A 31 0.32 29.32 -19.96
C PHE A 31 0.43 27.88 -20.48
N VAL A 32 0.28 27.66 -21.80
CA VAL A 32 0.46 26.33 -22.41
C VAL A 32 1.91 25.87 -22.31
N ALA A 33 2.89 26.76 -22.58
CA ALA A 33 4.30 26.43 -22.42
C ALA A 33 4.67 26.14 -20.95
N GLY A 34 4.12 26.92 -20.00
CA GLY A 34 4.31 26.68 -18.57
C GLY A 34 3.68 25.38 -18.09
N ALA A 35 2.45 25.06 -18.51
CA ALA A 35 1.78 23.80 -18.18
C ALA A 35 2.52 22.58 -18.74
N VAL A 36 3.08 22.67 -19.94
CA VAL A 36 3.90 21.60 -20.55
C VAL A 36 5.25 21.46 -19.83
N LEU A 37 5.92 22.56 -19.51
CA LEU A 37 7.25 22.52 -18.86
C LEU A 37 7.21 22.07 -17.40
N VAL A 38 6.11 22.27 -16.66
CA VAL A 38 5.98 21.81 -15.28
C VAL A 38 5.23 20.49 -15.18
N GLY A 39 4.23 20.27 -16.04
CA GLY A 39 3.41 19.06 -16.05
C GLY A 39 4.13 17.83 -16.61
N VAL A 40 4.94 17.99 -17.67
CA VAL A 40 5.65 16.86 -18.29
C VAL A 40 6.74 16.31 -17.37
N PRO A 41 7.60 17.10 -16.70
CA PRO A 41 8.57 16.55 -15.76
C PRO A 41 7.93 15.86 -14.56
N TRP A 42 6.80 16.36 -14.05
CA TRP A 42 6.08 15.72 -12.95
C TRP A 42 5.48 14.38 -13.36
N LEU A 43 4.84 14.31 -14.54
CA LEU A 43 4.33 13.06 -15.10
C LEU A 43 5.46 12.06 -15.41
N VAL A 44 6.59 12.54 -15.93
CA VAL A 44 7.78 11.72 -16.22
C VAL A 44 8.41 11.21 -14.93
N LEU A 45 8.47 12.00 -13.85
CA LEU A 45 8.93 11.53 -12.53
C LEU A 45 8.01 10.46 -11.94
N THR A 46 6.68 10.58 -12.11
CA THR A 46 5.74 9.53 -11.67
C THR A 46 5.77 8.28 -12.56
N LEU A 47 6.19 8.38 -13.82
CA LEU A 47 6.28 7.26 -14.76
C LEU A 47 7.66 6.57 -14.75
N LEU A 48 8.73 7.30 -14.41
CA LEU A 48 10.10 6.78 -14.30
C LEU A 48 10.48 6.32 -12.90
N ALA A 49 9.72 6.72 -11.87
CA ALA A 49 9.68 6.01 -10.60
C ALA A 49 8.94 4.68 -10.81
N GLY A 50 9.52 3.80 -11.62
CA GLY A 50 9.12 2.40 -11.68
C GLY A 50 9.23 1.80 -10.27
N PRO A 51 8.41 0.79 -9.95
CA PRO A 51 8.35 0.20 -8.63
C PRO A 51 9.74 -0.05 -8.06
N SER A 52 10.11 0.76 -7.07
CA SER A 52 11.40 0.70 -6.40
C SER A 52 11.50 -0.64 -5.70
N GLY A 53 12.36 -1.56 -6.16
CA GLY A 53 12.76 -2.71 -5.34
C GLY A 53 12.91 -4.00 -6.12
N GLY A 54 14.10 -4.61 -5.98
CA GLY A 54 14.37 -5.95 -6.50
C GLY A 54 13.42 -7.02 -5.95
N PRO A 55 13.47 -8.24 -6.51
CA PRO A 55 12.58 -9.33 -6.10
C PRO A 55 12.73 -9.63 -4.60
N LEU A 56 11.59 -9.75 -3.90
CA LEU A 56 11.56 -10.22 -2.52
C LEU A 56 11.53 -11.75 -2.49
N THR A 57 12.26 -12.34 -1.55
CA THR A 57 12.22 -13.78 -1.28
C THR A 57 11.76 -13.99 0.15
N ALA A 58 10.68 -14.73 0.33
CA ALA A 58 10.18 -15.07 1.66
C ALA A 58 11.21 -15.94 2.41
N PRO A 59 11.43 -15.72 3.71
CA PRO A 59 12.36 -16.54 4.48
C PRO A 59 11.92 -18.02 4.52
N PRO A 60 12.84 -18.97 4.71
CA PRO A 60 12.49 -20.39 4.80
C PRO A 60 11.71 -20.71 6.08
N THR A 61 11.95 -19.96 7.16
CA THR A 61 11.29 -20.08 8.45
C THR A 61 10.95 -18.69 8.98
N LEU A 62 9.95 -18.60 9.86
CA LEU A 62 9.55 -17.34 10.46
C LEU A 62 8.96 -17.59 11.85
N GLY A 63 9.54 -17.05 12.92
CA GLY A 63 9.01 -17.24 14.27
C GLY A 63 8.95 -18.70 14.72
N GLY A 64 9.88 -19.53 14.26
CA GLY A 64 9.85 -20.99 14.47
C GLY A 64 8.81 -21.75 13.63
N LEU A 65 8.05 -21.06 12.78
CA LEU A 65 7.14 -21.66 11.82
C LEU A 65 7.91 -21.99 10.54
N SER A 66 7.55 -23.12 9.91
CA SER A 66 8.06 -23.47 8.57
C SER A 66 7.04 -23.05 7.52
N ARG A 67 7.43 -23.00 6.25
CA ARG A 67 6.45 -22.77 5.17
C ARG A 67 5.38 -23.83 5.24
N ALA A 68 4.13 -23.45 5.02
CA ALA A 68 2.99 -24.36 5.17
C ALA A 68 3.15 -25.63 4.30
N GLN A 69 3.72 -25.48 3.10
CA GLN A 69 4.03 -26.59 2.20
C GLN A 69 5.00 -27.60 2.83
N ASP A 70 6.04 -27.11 3.52
CA ASP A 70 7.07 -27.93 4.14
C ASP A 70 6.52 -28.64 5.39
N ALA A 71 5.73 -27.93 6.22
CA ALA A 71 5.05 -28.50 7.38
C ALA A 71 4.11 -29.65 6.99
N ILE A 72 3.31 -29.47 5.93
CA ILE A 72 2.40 -30.50 5.43
C ILE A 72 3.17 -31.68 4.84
N ALA A 73 4.22 -31.42 4.06
CA ALA A 73 5.05 -32.47 3.46
C ALA A 73 5.72 -33.36 4.51
N LYS A 74 6.09 -32.78 5.67
CA LYS A 74 6.68 -33.49 6.80
C LYS A 74 5.71 -34.48 7.47
N LEU A 75 4.41 -34.19 7.48
CA LEU A 75 3.40 -35.06 8.09
C LEU A 75 3.01 -36.23 7.19
N ASP A 76 2.60 -35.94 5.95
CA ASP A 76 2.28 -36.95 4.95
C ASP A 76 2.28 -36.30 3.56
N LYS A 77 3.42 -36.36 2.87
CA LYS A 77 3.58 -35.77 1.53
C LYS A 77 2.55 -36.30 0.52
N ALA A 78 2.26 -37.60 0.55
CA ALA A 78 1.38 -38.22 -0.45
C ALA A 78 -0.07 -37.75 -0.29
N LYS A 79 -0.58 -37.69 0.94
CA LYS A 79 -1.94 -37.19 1.20
C LYS A 79 -2.02 -35.67 1.17
N GLY A 80 -0.94 -34.98 1.50
CA GLY A 80 -0.84 -33.52 1.56
C GLY A 80 -0.64 -32.83 0.22
N GLN A 81 -0.27 -33.54 -0.85
CA GLN A 81 0.17 -32.94 -2.11
C GLN A 81 -0.88 -31.98 -2.72
N ALA A 82 -2.16 -32.35 -2.74
CA ALA A 82 -3.22 -31.49 -3.26
C ALA A 82 -3.38 -30.18 -2.45
N THR A 83 -3.10 -30.22 -1.14
CA THR A 83 -3.11 -29.04 -0.28
C THR A 83 -1.86 -28.20 -0.53
N ILE A 84 -0.68 -28.81 -0.65
CA ILE A 84 0.58 -28.15 -0.97
C ILE A 84 0.46 -27.37 -2.29
N ASP A 85 -0.07 -28.01 -3.34
CA ASP A 85 -0.26 -27.39 -4.66
C ASP A 85 -1.24 -26.21 -4.59
N ARG A 86 -2.32 -26.36 -3.80
CA ARG A 86 -3.30 -25.29 -3.59
C ARG A 86 -2.70 -24.09 -2.87
N ILE A 87 -1.92 -24.32 -1.82
CA ILE A 87 -1.23 -23.24 -1.09
C ILE A 87 -0.23 -22.57 -2.02
N GLY A 88 0.62 -23.33 -2.72
CA GLY A 88 1.58 -22.78 -3.67
C GLY A 88 0.94 -21.95 -4.78
N LYS A 89 -0.20 -22.40 -5.31
CA LYS A 89 -0.99 -21.61 -6.27
C LYS A 89 -1.53 -20.33 -5.63
N SER A 90 -2.10 -20.42 -4.43
CA SER A 90 -2.68 -19.26 -3.73
C SER A 90 -1.61 -18.22 -3.41
N ASP A 91 -0.46 -18.62 -2.89
CA ASP A 91 0.67 -17.74 -2.58
C ASP A 91 1.18 -17.03 -3.85
N LYS A 92 1.24 -17.73 -4.98
CA LYS A 92 1.63 -17.15 -6.28
C LYS A 92 0.62 -16.11 -6.78
N GLU A 93 -0.67 -16.46 -6.76
CA GLU A 93 -1.75 -15.56 -7.20
C GLU A 93 -1.86 -14.33 -6.29
N ASP A 94 -1.76 -14.52 -4.98
CA ASP A 94 -1.79 -13.45 -3.99
C ASP A 94 -0.56 -12.54 -4.15
N THR A 95 0.64 -13.09 -4.40
CA THR A 95 1.84 -12.31 -4.71
C THR A 95 1.64 -11.40 -5.91
N ALA A 96 1.08 -11.94 -7.01
CA ALA A 96 0.80 -11.16 -8.21
C ALA A 96 -0.22 -10.04 -7.94
N ARG A 97 -1.26 -10.32 -7.16
CA ARG A 97 -2.30 -9.34 -6.78
C ARG A 97 -1.75 -8.24 -5.90
N VAL A 98 -0.92 -8.58 -4.91
CA VAL A 98 -0.24 -7.60 -4.06
C VAL A 98 0.68 -6.73 -4.90
N SER A 99 1.53 -7.33 -5.73
CA SER A 99 2.40 -6.56 -6.64
C SER A 99 1.58 -5.58 -7.49
N ALA A 100 0.49 -6.04 -8.11
CA ALA A 100 -0.38 -5.20 -8.93
C ALA A 100 -1.05 -4.06 -8.12
N ALA A 101 -1.50 -4.33 -6.89
CA ALA A 101 -2.09 -3.32 -6.01
C ALA A 101 -1.11 -2.19 -5.63
N TYR A 102 0.19 -2.48 -5.66
CA TYR A 102 1.28 -1.54 -5.42
C TYR A 102 2.02 -1.16 -6.71
N GLY A 103 1.32 -1.10 -7.85
CA GLY A 103 1.87 -0.58 -9.10
C GLY A 103 2.97 -1.45 -9.73
N GLY A 104 2.98 -2.75 -9.46
CA GLY A 104 4.01 -3.69 -9.92
C GLY A 104 5.22 -3.81 -9.00
N ALA A 105 5.14 -3.29 -7.76
CA ALA A 105 6.20 -3.42 -6.76
C ALA A 105 6.62 -4.88 -6.51
N GLY A 106 7.92 -5.07 -6.25
CA GLY A 106 8.45 -6.35 -5.81
C GLY A 106 7.70 -6.81 -4.57
N ALA A 107 7.00 -7.94 -4.67
CA ALA A 107 6.15 -8.46 -3.61
C ALA A 107 6.40 -9.94 -3.37
N VAL A 108 6.11 -10.40 -2.17
CA VAL A 108 6.06 -11.82 -1.84
C VAL A 108 4.94 -12.09 -0.83
N VAL A 109 4.20 -13.17 -1.07
CA VAL A 109 3.22 -13.73 -0.14
C VAL A 109 3.61 -15.16 0.16
N GLN A 110 3.61 -15.53 1.44
CA GLN A 110 3.99 -16.87 1.88
C GLN A 110 3.21 -17.27 3.13
N GLN A 111 2.63 -18.47 3.12
CA GLN A 111 2.03 -19.05 4.31
C GLN A 111 3.05 -19.83 5.14
N TYR A 112 2.96 -19.69 6.47
CA TYR A 112 3.77 -20.40 7.45
C TYR A 112 2.87 -21.13 8.44
N GLN A 113 3.31 -22.30 8.88
CA GLN A 113 2.62 -23.13 9.86
C GLN A 113 3.57 -23.82 10.83
N ASP A 114 3.06 -24.18 11.99
CA ASP A 114 3.77 -25.03 12.93
C ASP A 114 3.69 -26.51 12.51
N ASP A 115 4.57 -27.34 13.07
CA ASP A 115 4.63 -28.78 12.76
C ASP A 115 3.34 -29.55 13.10
N ARG A 116 2.46 -28.96 13.94
CA ARG A 116 1.17 -29.55 14.32
C ARG A 116 0.00 -29.00 13.51
N LEU A 117 0.24 -28.09 12.56
CA LEU A 117 -0.76 -27.41 11.72
C LEU A 117 -1.88 -26.71 12.51
N ARG A 118 -1.61 -26.27 13.74
CA ARG A 118 -2.57 -25.56 14.59
C ARG A 118 -2.44 -24.05 14.45
N ARG A 119 -1.20 -23.57 14.32
CA ARG A 119 -0.90 -22.16 14.15
C ARG A 119 -0.53 -21.90 12.71
N SER A 120 -1.22 -20.95 12.11
CA SER A 120 -0.98 -20.57 10.71
C SER A 120 -0.99 -19.06 10.55
N VAL A 121 -0.01 -18.56 9.82
CA VAL A 121 0.14 -17.13 9.51
C VAL A 121 0.46 -16.93 8.04
N ARG A 122 0.13 -15.76 7.53
CA ARG A 122 0.47 -15.32 6.17
C ARG A 122 1.38 -14.10 6.25
N LEU A 123 2.56 -14.22 5.68
CA LEU A 123 3.45 -13.10 5.43
C LEU A 123 3.06 -12.45 4.09
N LEU A 124 2.95 -11.13 4.07
CA LEU A 124 2.89 -10.31 2.87
C LEU A 124 3.97 -9.25 2.99
N ALA A 125 4.84 -9.13 1.99
CA ALA A 125 5.82 -8.07 1.94
C ALA A 125 5.85 -7.44 0.54
N VAL A 126 6.02 -6.12 0.50
CA VAL A 126 6.03 -5.35 -0.75
C VAL A 126 7.00 -4.19 -0.65
N ARG A 127 7.77 -3.95 -1.72
CA ARG A 127 8.72 -2.83 -1.81
C ARG A 127 8.01 -1.52 -2.13
N ALA A 128 7.21 -1.07 -1.18
CA ALA A 128 6.45 0.17 -1.24
C ALA A 128 6.00 0.56 0.19
N PRO A 129 5.78 1.85 0.46
CA PRO A 129 5.15 2.27 1.70
C PRO A 129 3.67 1.93 1.69
N SER A 130 3.09 1.70 2.87
CA SER A 130 1.66 1.48 3.05
C SER A 130 1.11 2.38 4.16
N PRO A 131 -0.14 2.85 4.07
CA PRO A 131 -0.79 3.49 5.21
C PRO A 131 -0.74 2.60 6.45
N GLY A 132 -0.68 3.21 7.64
CA GLY A 132 -0.78 2.47 8.90
C GLY A 132 -2.11 1.74 9.04
N LEU A 133 -2.14 0.76 9.95
CA LEU A 133 -3.36 0.03 10.28
C LEU A 133 -4.35 0.97 10.99
N ILE A 134 -5.64 0.76 10.73
CA ILE A 134 -6.73 1.54 11.31
C ILE A 134 -7.69 0.59 12.01
N ALA A 135 -7.90 0.79 13.30
CA ALA A 135 -9.02 0.19 14.02
C ALA A 135 -10.25 1.10 13.85
N PRO A 136 -11.38 0.59 13.35
CA PRO A 136 -12.62 1.36 13.28
C PRO A 136 -13.03 1.86 14.67
N TYR A 137 -13.50 3.10 14.76
CA TYR A 137 -14.03 3.63 16.02
C TYR A 137 -15.24 2.81 16.48
N GLN A 138 -15.23 2.43 17.75
CA GLN A 138 -16.35 1.79 18.41
C GLN A 138 -16.52 2.38 19.81
N ASP A 139 -17.72 2.86 20.11
CA ASP A 139 -18.07 3.34 21.43
C ASP A 139 -18.40 2.14 22.33
N ALA A 140 -17.37 1.59 22.98
CA ALA A 140 -17.51 0.44 23.86
C ALA A 140 -18.43 0.74 25.06
N GLU A 141 -18.40 1.96 25.59
CA GLU A 141 -19.22 2.35 26.73
C GLU A 141 -20.71 2.40 26.37
N ALA A 142 -21.06 3.05 25.25
CA ALA A 142 -22.44 3.08 24.78
C ALA A 142 -22.98 1.69 24.42
N LEU A 143 -22.09 0.76 24.03
CA LEU A 143 -22.42 -0.64 23.73
C LEU A 143 -22.42 -1.54 24.98
N GLY A 144 -22.04 -1.02 26.15
CA GLY A 144 -21.92 -1.81 27.37
C GLY A 144 -20.86 -2.90 27.28
N LEU A 145 -19.77 -2.66 26.54
CA LEU A 145 -18.66 -3.58 26.34
C LEU A 145 -17.47 -3.27 27.26
N ALA A 146 -16.70 -4.31 27.62
CA ALA A 146 -15.46 -4.16 28.39
C ALA A 146 -14.34 -3.45 27.59
N ALA A 147 -14.30 -3.68 26.28
CA ALA A 147 -13.33 -3.12 25.34
C ALA A 147 -13.94 -3.05 23.94
N PRO A 148 -13.39 -2.22 23.03
CA PRO A 148 -13.77 -2.29 21.62
C PRO A 148 -13.41 -3.66 21.05
N GLY A 149 -14.24 -4.19 20.14
CA GLY A 149 -14.02 -5.47 19.48
C GLY A 149 -12.83 -5.48 18.52
N THR A 150 -12.26 -4.32 18.18
CA THR A 150 -10.95 -4.25 17.52
C THR A 150 -10.15 -3.10 18.09
N GLU A 151 -8.94 -3.39 18.55
CA GLU A 151 -8.01 -2.43 19.11
C GLU A 151 -6.73 -2.36 18.26
N LEU A 152 -6.19 -1.15 18.09
CA LEU A 152 -4.87 -0.93 17.49
C LEU A 152 -3.82 -0.77 18.59
N VAL A 153 -2.96 -1.77 18.75
CA VAL A 153 -1.84 -1.74 19.71
C VAL A 153 -0.51 -1.55 18.98
N ARG A 154 0.51 -1.00 19.68
CA ARG A 154 1.83 -0.70 19.10
C ARG A 154 2.97 -1.30 19.90
N PHE A 155 3.98 -1.82 19.20
CA PHE A 155 5.24 -2.31 19.77
C PHE A 155 6.41 -1.78 18.94
N GLY A 156 7.04 -0.70 19.40
CA GLY A 156 8.02 0.03 18.58
C GLY A 156 7.34 0.56 17.32
N ASP A 157 7.91 0.24 16.15
CA ASP A 157 7.40 0.63 14.83
C ASP A 157 6.32 -0.32 14.29
N VAL A 158 6.04 -1.42 15.00
CA VAL A 158 5.01 -2.39 14.64
C VAL A 158 3.65 -1.96 15.15
N GLN A 159 2.66 -2.00 14.27
CA GLN A 159 1.24 -1.80 14.57
C GLN A 159 0.51 -3.14 14.48
N CYS A 160 -0.36 -3.46 15.43
CA CYS A 160 -1.14 -4.70 15.44
C CYS A 160 -2.61 -4.41 15.68
N LEU A 161 -3.49 -5.03 14.88
CA LEU A 161 -4.93 -5.08 15.15
C LEU A 161 -5.26 -6.34 15.94
N VAL A 162 -5.76 -6.14 17.16
CA VAL A 162 -6.23 -7.19 18.05
C VAL A 162 -7.75 -7.20 18.02
N HIS A 163 -8.32 -8.39 17.81
CA HIS A 163 -9.75 -8.62 17.91
C HIS A 163 -10.07 -9.14 19.31
N HIS A 164 -11.06 -8.53 19.96
CA HIS A 164 -11.59 -8.98 21.24
C HIS A 164 -12.99 -9.57 21.01
N ASP A 165 -13.26 -10.75 21.58
CA ASP A 165 -14.63 -11.22 21.69
C ASP A 165 -15.45 -10.24 22.56
N PRO A 166 -16.74 -10.05 22.28
CA PRO A 166 -17.59 -9.20 23.11
C PRO A 166 -17.68 -9.69 24.56
N GLU A 167 -17.45 -8.78 25.49
CA GLU A 167 -17.59 -8.97 26.93
C GLU A 167 -18.33 -7.79 27.53
N ASN A 168 -19.11 -8.04 28.59
CA ASN A 168 -19.91 -7.00 29.23
C ASN A 168 -19.02 -6.01 29.99
N ALA A 169 -19.44 -4.75 30.03
CA ALA A 169 -18.80 -3.71 30.83
C ALA A 169 -18.67 -4.13 32.30
N GLY A 170 -17.52 -3.79 32.90
CA GLY A 170 -17.18 -4.15 34.29
C GLY A 170 -16.34 -5.43 34.43
N SER A 171 -16.17 -6.20 33.35
CA SER A 171 -15.16 -7.26 33.26
C SER A 171 -13.84 -6.71 32.72
N ALA A 172 -12.71 -7.29 33.13
CA ALA A 172 -11.44 -7.06 32.45
C ALA A 172 -11.43 -7.89 31.15
N PRO A 173 -10.94 -7.35 30.02
CA PRO A 173 -10.86 -8.09 28.76
C PRO A 173 -10.09 -9.40 28.93
N ASP A 174 -10.70 -10.53 28.56
CA ASP A 174 -10.03 -11.82 28.62
C ASP A 174 -8.96 -11.94 27.52
N PRO A 175 -7.66 -12.06 27.89
CA PRO A 175 -6.60 -12.27 26.90
C PRO A 175 -6.76 -13.61 26.15
N GLU A 176 -7.45 -14.59 26.72
CA GLU A 176 -7.72 -15.88 26.06
C GLU A 176 -8.79 -15.78 24.96
N ARG A 177 -9.60 -14.71 25.00
CA ARG A 177 -10.64 -14.38 24.01
C ARG A 177 -10.25 -13.21 23.10
N SER A 178 -8.96 -12.91 23.09
CA SER A 178 -8.36 -11.91 22.24
C SER A 178 -7.44 -12.60 21.23
N SER A 179 -7.45 -12.14 19.98
CA SER A 179 -6.57 -12.68 18.93
C SER A 179 -6.04 -11.59 18.02
N VAL A 180 -4.76 -11.69 17.68
CA VAL A 180 -4.12 -10.83 16.70
C VAL A 180 -4.66 -11.18 15.33
N ARG A 181 -5.19 -10.20 14.61
CA ARG A 181 -5.65 -10.37 13.23
C ARG A 181 -4.53 -10.10 12.24
N VAL A 182 -3.86 -8.97 12.42
CA VAL A 182 -2.82 -8.50 11.52
C VAL A 182 -1.84 -7.61 12.28
N CYS A 183 -0.56 -7.74 11.98
CA CYS A 183 0.46 -6.76 12.35
C CYS A 183 1.18 -6.24 11.10
N GLN A 184 1.63 -4.99 11.14
CA GLN A 184 2.29 -4.30 10.03
C GLN A 184 3.46 -3.45 10.53
N HIS A 185 4.57 -3.49 9.79
CA HIS A 185 5.71 -2.59 9.88
C HIS A 185 5.85 -1.97 8.49
N THR A 186 5.75 -0.64 8.41
CA THR A 186 5.92 0.11 7.16
C THR A 186 7.05 1.11 7.30
N GLY A 187 7.92 1.15 6.29
CA GLY A 187 8.93 2.17 6.09
C GLY A 187 8.82 2.81 4.70
N PRO A 188 9.81 3.63 4.29
CA PRO A 188 9.76 4.32 3.00
C PRO A 188 9.72 3.38 1.78
N ASP A 189 10.46 2.27 1.84
CA ASP A 189 10.70 1.38 0.68
C ASP A 189 10.24 -0.07 0.90
N LEU A 190 9.63 -0.36 2.05
CA LEU A 190 9.20 -1.71 2.41
C LEU A 190 8.00 -1.63 3.34
N THR A 191 7.01 -2.47 3.08
CA THR A 191 5.95 -2.81 4.02
C THR A 191 5.98 -4.31 4.23
N VAL A 192 5.97 -4.73 5.49
CA VAL A 192 5.80 -6.13 5.89
C VAL A 192 4.55 -6.25 6.74
N THR A 193 3.71 -7.20 6.39
CA THR A 193 2.46 -7.51 7.07
C THR A 193 2.43 -8.99 7.42
N LEU A 194 2.04 -9.31 8.65
CA LEU A 194 1.80 -10.66 9.10
C LEU A 194 0.33 -10.77 9.46
N GLN A 195 -0.38 -11.71 8.85
CA GLN A 195 -1.80 -11.94 9.07
C GLN A 195 -2.00 -13.30 9.73
N SER A 196 -2.87 -13.34 10.73
CA SER A 196 -3.31 -14.57 11.35
C SER A 196 -4.32 -15.27 10.44
N ILE A 197 -4.07 -16.54 10.11
CA ILE A 197 -5.02 -17.37 9.35
C ILE A 197 -5.91 -18.17 10.31
N SER A 198 -5.35 -18.62 11.45
CA SER A 198 -6.08 -19.31 12.53
C SER A 198 -6.09 -18.48 13.81
N SER A 199 -7.20 -18.50 14.55
CA SER A 199 -7.29 -17.86 15.86
C SER A 199 -6.41 -18.56 16.91
N GLU A 200 -6.11 -19.85 16.73
CA GLU A 200 -5.27 -20.62 17.63
C GLU A 200 -3.78 -20.22 17.55
N GLY A 201 -3.19 -19.97 18.71
CA GLY A 201 -1.75 -19.67 18.84
C GLY A 201 -1.34 -18.24 18.47
N ASN A 202 -2.28 -17.36 18.13
CA ASN A 202 -2.02 -15.96 17.74
C ASN A 202 -2.66 -14.97 18.73
N ARG A 203 -2.54 -15.25 20.05
CA ARG A 203 -3.16 -14.45 21.11
C ARG A 203 -2.28 -13.35 21.67
N ASP A 204 -0.96 -13.58 21.74
CA ASP A 204 -0.02 -12.60 22.26
C ASP A 204 0.41 -11.62 21.14
N PRO A 205 -0.04 -10.34 21.19
CA PRO A 205 0.33 -9.34 20.20
C PRO A 205 1.81 -8.97 20.23
N ARG A 206 2.50 -9.11 21.38
CA ARG A 206 3.93 -8.83 21.50
C ARG A 206 4.75 -9.93 20.82
N GLU A 207 4.37 -11.19 21.03
CA GLU A 207 5.01 -12.32 20.34
C GLU A 207 4.85 -12.18 18.83
N PHE A 208 3.64 -11.90 18.35
CA PHE A 208 3.34 -11.75 16.93
C PHE A 208 4.07 -10.56 16.29
N ALA A 209 4.21 -9.44 17.02
CA ALA A 209 5.04 -8.31 16.61
C ALA A 209 6.54 -8.69 16.51
N GLY A 210 7.05 -9.52 17.42
CA GLY A 210 8.41 -10.04 17.35
C GLY A 210 8.68 -10.89 16.09
N ILE A 211 7.71 -11.73 15.70
CA ILE A 211 7.78 -12.51 14.46
C ILE A 211 7.79 -11.57 13.23
N LEU A 212 6.95 -10.54 13.23
CA LEU A 212 6.96 -9.55 12.16
C LEU A 212 8.30 -8.81 12.05
N GLU A 213 8.91 -8.45 13.17
CA GLU A 213 10.19 -7.74 13.20
C GLU A 213 11.35 -8.62 12.73
N GLU A 214 11.29 -9.94 12.97
CA GLU A 214 12.19 -10.92 12.35
C GLU A 214 12.07 -10.88 10.82
N ALA A 215 10.84 -10.93 10.28
CA ALA A 215 10.62 -10.83 8.83
C ALA A 215 11.13 -9.50 8.27
N TRP A 216 10.86 -8.39 8.96
CA TRP A 216 11.34 -7.06 8.58
C TRP A 216 12.88 -7.03 8.49
N THR A 217 13.57 -7.55 9.50
CA THR A 217 15.04 -7.59 9.55
C THR A 217 15.66 -8.43 8.44
N ILE A 218 14.97 -9.50 8.00
CA ILE A 218 15.43 -10.35 6.90
C ILE A 218 15.20 -9.66 5.55
N LEU A 219 14.01 -9.10 5.35
CA LEU A 219 13.55 -8.56 4.06
C LEU A 219 14.04 -7.14 3.78
N SER A 220 14.48 -6.41 4.79
CA SER A 220 15.06 -5.07 4.64
C SER A 220 16.50 -5.08 4.10
N ARG A 221 17.15 -6.24 4.07
CA ARG A 221 18.50 -6.42 3.53
C ARG A 221 18.52 -6.40 2.00
#